data_AF-A0A229TVP5-F1
#
_entry.id   AF-A0A229TVP5-F1
#
_cell.length_a   1.000
_cell.length_b   1.000
_cell.length_c   1.000
_cell.angle_alpha   90.00
_cell.angle_beta   90.00
_cell.angle_gamma   90.00
#
_symmetry.space_group_name_H-M   'P 1'
#
loop_
_entity.id
_entity.type
_entity.pdbx_description
1 polymer ?
#
loop_
_entity_poly.entity_id
_entity_poly.type
_entity_poly.pdbx_seq_one_letter_code
_entity_poly.pdbx_strand_id
1 'polypeptide(L)'
;MPPAALPISSLLRTDLERWAAWYEQQYDSANPVDSGFDDRAEAIRFNQAGEELRRRLADELEGVASVTFRPYPVHREPAPIRQARTGIDQDDAGAEPF
;
A
#
# COMPACT_ATOMS: atom_id res chain seq x y z
N MET A 1 4.73 -21.85 13.78
CA MET A 1 5.49 -22.22 12.57
C MET A 1 6.07 -20.96 11.96
N PRO A 2 7.35 -20.93 11.56
CA PRO A 2 7.90 -19.82 10.79
C PRO A 2 7.27 -19.78 9.38
N PRO A 3 7.08 -18.60 8.77
CA PRO A 3 6.46 -18.47 7.43
C PRO A 3 7.23 -19.23 6.33
N ALA A 4 8.55 -19.40 6.49
CA ALA A 4 9.39 -20.17 5.58
C ALA A 4 9.09 -21.69 5.57
N ALA A 5 8.38 -22.20 6.58
CA ALA A 5 8.00 -23.61 6.72
C ALA A 5 6.59 -23.92 6.21
N LEU A 6 5.89 -22.95 5.60
CA LEU A 6 4.61 -23.23 4.94
C LEU A 6 4.85 -24.15 3.72
N PRO A 7 4.06 -25.23 3.56
CA PRO A 7 4.17 -26.16 2.45
C PRO A 7 3.60 -25.57 1.16
N ILE A 8 4.00 -24.35 0.82
CA ILE A 8 3.58 -23.64 -0.39
C ILE A 8 4.64 -23.78 -1.48
N SER A 9 4.21 -23.74 -2.73
CA SER A 9 5.07 -23.81 -3.90
C SER A 9 6.03 -22.61 -3.95
N SER A 10 7.24 -22.85 -4.48
CA SER A 10 8.24 -21.79 -4.65
C SER A 10 7.77 -20.66 -5.57
N LEU A 11 6.90 -20.98 -6.53
CA LEU A 11 6.28 -19.98 -7.41
C LEU A 11 5.32 -19.09 -6.63
N LEU A 12 4.41 -19.67 -5.83
CA LEU A 12 3.47 -18.91 -5.02
C LEU A 12 4.19 -18.04 -3.98
N ARG A 13 5.27 -18.56 -3.39
CA ARG A 13 6.16 -17.76 -2.51
C ARG A 13 6.72 -16.54 -3.23
N THR A 14 7.27 -16.73 -4.43
CA THR A 14 7.84 -15.63 -5.24
C THR A 14 6.77 -14.59 -5.58
N ASP A 15 5.55 -15.03 -5.93
CA ASP A 15 4.47 -14.12 -6.26
C ASP A 15 3.98 -13.32 -5.04
N LEU A 16 3.93 -13.94 -3.85
CA LEU A 16 3.63 -13.25 -2.58
C LEU A 16 4.71 -12.22 -2.22
N GLU A 17 5.99 -12.56 -2.40
CA GLU A 17 7.11 -11.65 -2.17
C GLU A 17 7.04 -10.43 -3.10
N ARG A 18 6.72 -10.65 -4.39
CA ARG A 18 6.51 -9.55 -5.35
C ARG A 18 5.31 -8.68 -4.98
N TRP A 19 4.21 -9.29 -4.57
CA TRP A 19 3.02 -8.56 -4.15
C TRP A 19 3.28 -7.73 -2.88
N ALA A 20 4.02 -8.27 -1.91
CA ALA A 20 4.45 -7.54 -0.72
C ALA A 20 5.38 -6.37 -1.08
N ALA A 21 6.38 -6.59 -1.93
CA ALA A 21 7.28 -5.54 -2.41
C ALA A 21 6.54 -4.43 -3.18
N TRP A 22 5.46 -4.77 -3.89
CA TRP A 22 4.61 -3.77 -4.53
C TRP A 22 3.89 -2.88 -3.52
N TYR A 23 3.40 -3.45 -2.41
CA TYR A 23 2.82 -2.66 -1.31
C TYR A 23 3.87 -1.77 -0.62
N GLU A 24 5.06 -2.30 -0.35
CA GLU A 24 6.14 -1.53 0.29
C GLU A 24 6.58 -0.32 -0.54
N GLN A 25 6.52 -0.40 -1.87
CA GLN A 25 6.78 0.75 -2.75
C GLN A 25 5.77 1.87 -2.59
N GLN A 26 4.56 1.57 -2.10
CA GLN A 26 3.54 2.57 -1.79
C GLN A 26 3.75 3.19 -0.40
N TYR A 27 4.69 2.69 0.41
CA TYR A 27 4.95 3.21 1.74
C TYR A 27 6.05 4.26 1.69
N ASP A 28 5.66 5.52 1.88
CA ASP A 28 6.59 6.63 2.04
C ASP A 28 6.99 6.76 3.52
N SER A 29 8.19 6.28 3.83
CA SER A 29 8.75 6.35 5.19
C SER A 29 9.03 7.78 5.67
N ALA A 30 9.20 8.74 4.76
CA ALA A 30 9.44 10.14 5.08
C ALA A 30 8.14 10.88 5.35
N ASN A 31 7.06 10.54 4.63
CA ASN A 31 5.71 11.06 4.86
C ASN A 31 4.67 9.93 4.88
N PRO A 32 4.40 9.34 6.06
CA PRO A 32 3.42 8.27 6.21
C PRO A 32 2.00 8.64 5.77
N VAL A 33 1.69 9.95 5.71
CA VAL A 33 0.39 10.48 5.25
C VAL A 33 0.23 10.44 3.73
N ASP A 34 1.34 10.46 3.00
CA ASP A 34 1.40 10.34 1.54
C ASP A 34 1.57 8.87 1.10
N SER A 35 1.60 7.94 2.05
CA SER A 35 1.64 6.50 1.76
C SER A 35 0.29 6.01 1.20
N GLY A 36 0.37 5.11 0.22
CA GLY A 36 -0.79 4.51 -0.42
C GLY A 36 -0.73 4.65 -1.94
N PHE A 37 -1.75 4.13 -2.61
CA PHE A 37 -1.88 4.24 -4.06
C PHE A 37 -2.45 5.60 -4.45
N ASP A 38 -1.72 6.35 -5.27
CA ASP A 38 -2.21 7.58 -5.92
C ASP A 38 -3.34 7.31 -6.92
N ASP A 39 -3.29 6.15 -7.58
CA ASP A 39 -4.23 5.76 -8.61
C ASP A 39 -5.22 4.69 -8.15
N ARG A 40 -6.50 4.96 -8.39
CA ARG A 40 -7.60 4.06 -8.05
C ARG A 40 -7.53 2.75 -8.81
N ALA A 41 -7.18 2.79 -10.10
CA ALA A 41 -7.10 1.57 -10.90
C ALA A 41 -5.92 0.70 -10.44
N GLU A 42 -4.82 1.31 -9.98
CA GLU A 42 -3.69 0.60 -9.39
C GLU A 42 -4.09 -0.11 -8.09
N ALA A 43 -4.80 0.56 -7.18
CA ALA A 43 -5.33 -0.05 -5.96
C ALA A 43 -6.30 -1.23 -6.26
N ILE A 44 -7.12 -1.11 -7.32
CA ILE A 44 -8.00 -2.20 -7.77
C ILE A 44 -7.19 -3.38 -8.28
N ARG A 45 -6.15 -3.15 -9.10
CA ARG A 45 -5.26 -4.21 -9.60
C ARG A 45 -4.51 -4.91 -8.47
N PHE A 46 -4.04 -4.14 -7.49
CA PHE A 46 -3.39 -4.68 -6.30
C PHE A 46 -4.32 -5.62 -5.52
N ASN A 47 -5.58 -5.21 -5.33
CA ASN A 47 -6.60 -6.02 -4.66
C ASN A 47 -6.96 -7.28 -5.44
N GLN A 48 -7.06 -7.19 -6.77
CA GLN A 48 -7.32 -8.35 -7.63
C GLN A 48 -6.19 -9.37 -7.54
N ALA A 49 -4.93 -8.90 -7.59
CA ALA A 49 -3.76 -9.76 -7.42
C ALA A 49 -3.74 -10.43 -6.03
N GLY A 50 -4.03 -9.67 -4.97
CA GLY A 50 -4.09 -10.19 -3.61
C GLY A 50 -5.17 -11.26 -3.40
N GLU A 51 -6.36 -11.07 -3.99
CA GLU A 51 -7.44 -12.05 -3.91
C GLU A 51 -7.12 -13.33 -4.70
N GLU A 52 -6.43 -13.23 -5.83
CA GLU A 52 -5.97 -14.40 -6.58
C GLU A 52 -4.91 -15.19 -5.79
N LEU A 53 -3.94 -14.49 -5.21
CA LEU A 53 -2.93 -15.10 -4.34
C LEU A 53 -3.55 -15.77 -3.12
N ARG A 54 -4.55 -15.14 -2.49
CA ARG A 54 -5.31 -15.73 -1.38
C ARG A 54 -5.94 -17.06 -1.77
N ARG A 55 -6.56 -17.15 -2.95
CA ARG A 55 -7.19 -18.40 -3.43
C ARG A 55 -6.16 -19.49 -3.63
N ARG A 56 -5.04 -19.19 -4.27
CA ARG A 56 -3.93 -20.14 -4.47
C ARG A 56 -3.33 -20.59 -3.13
N LEU A 57 -3.17 -19.66 -2.19
CA LEU A 57 -2.67 -19.98 -0.84
C LEU A 57 -3.65 -20.83 -0.06
N ALA A 58 -4.96 -20.58 -0.18
CA ALA A 58 -5.99 -21.36 0.48
C ALA A 58 -6.06 -22.80 -0.06
N ASP A 59 -5.84 -22.98 -1.37
CA ASP A 59 -5.76 -24.29 -2.02
C ASP A 59 -4.54 -25.08 -1.53
N GLU A 60 -3.35 -24.46 -1.55
CA GLU A 60 -2.12 -25.13 -1.10
C GLU A 60 -2.08 -25.38 0.43
N LEU A 61 -2.81 -24.59 1.22
CA LEU A 61 -2.90 -24.74 2.68
C LEU A 61 -4.21 -25.40 3.14
N GLU A 62 -4.97 -26.01 2.22
CA GLU A 62 -6.22 -26.68 2.56
C GLU A 62 -5.96 -27.74 3.65
N GLY A 63 -6.73 -27.68 4.74
CA GLY A 63 -6.57 -28.57 5.89
C GLY A 63 -5.38 -28.25 6.82
N VAL A 64 -4.52 -27.30 6.47
CA VAL A 64 -3.39 -26.86 7.30
C VAL A 64 -3.69 -25.54 8.01
N ALA A 65 -4.22 -24.55 7.29
CA ALA A 65 -4.49 -23.23 7.82
C ALA A 65 -5.63 -22.53 7.08
N SER A 66 -6.34 -21.63 7.77
CA SER A 66 -7.33 -20.77 7.15
C SER A 66 -6.68 -19.48 6.65
N VAL A 67 -6.90 -19.14 5.38
CA VAL A 67 -6.31 -17.95 4.74
C VAL A 67 -7.36 -16.84 4.64
N THR A 68 -7.06 -15.70 5.27
CA THR A 68 -7.89 -14.48 5.20
C THR A 68 -7.16 -13.40 4.44
N PHE A 69 -7.87 -12.69 3.55
CA PHE A 69 -7.36 -11.50 2.85
C PHE A 69 -8.13 -10.26 3.29
N ARG A 70 -7.40 -9.15 3.40
CA ARG A 70 -7.95 -7.84 3.72
C ARG A 70 -7.66 -6.93 2.53
N PRO A 71 -8.68 -6.55 1.74
CA PRO A 71 -8.46 -5.67 0.60
C PRO A 71 -8.00 -4.30 1.09
N TYR A 72 -7.11 -3.68 0.32
CA TYR A 72 -6.72 -2.29 0.50
C TYR A 72 -7.92 -1.37 0.24
N PRO A 73 -8.18 -0.36 1.08
CA PRO A 73 -9.28 0.58 0.85
C PRO A 73 -9.06 1.36 -0.45
N VAL A 74 -9.90 1.08 -1.44
CA VAL A 74 -9.96 1.88 -2.66
C VAL A 74 -10.81 3.11 -2.35
N HIS A 75 -10.18 4.19 -1.90
CA HIS A 75 -10.89 5.43 -1.61
C HIS A 75 -11.63 5.92 -2.87
N ARG A 76 -12.89 6.34 -2.68
CA ARG A 76 -13.76 6.86 -3.76
C ARG A 76 -13.38 8.30 -4.14
N GLU A 77 -12.73 8.98 -3.21
CA GLU A 77 -12.09 10.28 -3.41
C GLU A 77 -10.59 10.03 -3.58
N PRO A 78 -9.88 10.79 -4.44
CA PRO A 78 -8.42 10.83 -4.35
C PRO A 78 -8.07 11.11 -2.88
N ALA A 79 -6.97 10.53 -2.37
CA ALA A 79 -6.37 11.04 -1.13
C ALA A 79 -6.42 12.57 -1.21
N PRO A 80 -6.95 13.27 -0.18
CA PRO A 80 -7.34 14.67 -0.30
C PRO A 80 -6.23 15.41 -1.03
N ILE A 81 -6.49 15.79 -2.29
CA ILE A 81 -5.49 16.47 -3.11
C ILE A 81 -5.21 17.73 -2.32
N ARG A 82 -4.01 17.75 -1.72
CA ARG A 82 -3.13 18.90 -1.66
C ARG A 82 -3.95 20.16 -1.39
N GLN A 83 -4.19 20.49 -0.12
CA GLN A 83 -4.21 21.91 0.17
C GLN A 83 -2.84 22.38 -0.26
N ALA A 84 -2.79 23.01 -1.43
CA ALA A 84 -1.76 23.94 -1.78
C ALA A 84 -1.54 24.74 -0.50
N ARG A 85 -0.39 24.53 0.15
CA ARG A 85 0.21 25.63 0.88
C ARG A 85 0.54 26.63 -0.20
N THR A 86 -0.48 27.38 -0.60
CA THR A 86 -0.38 28.74 -1.08
C THR A 86 0.59 29.37 -0.11
N GLY A 87 1.85 29.48 -0.53
CA GLY A 87 2.76 30.44 0.06
C GLY A 87 2.16 31.80 -0.24
N ILE A 88 1.17 32.20 0.56
CA ILE A 88 0.99 33.60 0.87
C ILE A 88 2.16 33.91 1.78
N ASP A 89 3.31 34.16 1.16
CA ASP A 89 4.37 34.94 1.78
C ASP A 89 3.83 36.38 1.78
N GLN A 90 3.09 36.69 2.82
CA GLN A 90 2.81 38.06 3.20
C GLN A 90 3.75 38.38 4.36
N ASP A 91 4.35 39.57 4.24
CA ASP A 91 5.06 40.32 5.28
C ASP A 91 6.59 40.16 5.31
N ASP A 92 7.25 40.64 4.25
CA ASP A 92 8.64 41.11 4.35
C ASP A 92 8.68 42.59 4.74
N ALA A 93 9.50 42.84 5.76
CA ALA A 93 10.08 44.10 6.18
C ALA A 93 9.13 45.15 6.80
N GLY A 94 8.83 44.89 8.08
CA GLY A 94 8.66 45.95 9.05
C GLY A 94 9.82 46.96 8.99
N ALA A 95 9.43 48.23 9.02
CA ALA A 95 10.30 49.37 8.97
C ALA A 95 11.11 49.52 10.27
N GLU A 96 12.32 50.04 10.07
CA GLU A 96 13.21 50.77 11.00
C GLU A 96 14.09 49.95 11.95
N PRO A 97 15.36 50.37 12.07
CA PRO A 97 15.69 51.11 13.28
C PRO A 97 16.64 52.32 13.12
N PHE A 98 16.33 53.35 13.91
CA PHE A 98 17.12 54.46 14.50
C PHE A 98 17.87 55.47 13.61
#